data_AF-A0A968D3F4-F1
#
_entry.id   AF-A0A968D3F4-F1
#
_cell.length_a   1.000
_cell.length_b   1.000
_cell.length_c   1.000
_cell.angle_alpha   90.00
_cell.angle_beta   90.00
_cell.angle_gamma   90.00
#
_symmetry.space_group_name_H-M   'P 1'
#
loop_
_entity.id
_entity.type
_entity.pdbx_description
1 polymer ?
#
loop_
_entity_poly.entity_id
_entity_poly.type
_entity_poly.pdbx_seq_one_letter_code
_entity_poly.pdbx_strand_id
1 'polypeptide(L)' 'MPKEQAKNGKAEEELKEKIRNGFMVESEEDMTPGYKKALLTQLTVQGDTELMSAPAYYLASKDAPTINSR' A
#
# COMPACT_ATOMS: atom_id res chain seq x y z
N MET A 1 11.20 14.11 -25.71
CA MET A 1 10.81 13.65 -24.36
C MET A 1 11.79 14.25 -23.35
N PRO A 2 11.34 14.89 -22.26
CA PRO A 2 12.23 15.48 -21.26
C PRO A 2 13.10 14.39 -20.63
N LYS A 3 14.43 14.59 -20.59
CA LYS A 3 15.43 13.57 -20.17
C LYS A 3 15.18 12.99 -18.76
N GLU A 4 14.53 13.77 -17.90
CA GLU A 4 14.23 13.40 -16.51
C GLU A 4 13.07 12.40 -16.38
N GLN A 5 12.04 12.52 -17.22
CA GLN A 5 10.95 11.53 -17.26
C GLN A 5 11.42 10.18 -17.79
N ALA A 6 12.37 10.17 -18.74
CA ALA A 6 12.98 8.93 -19.23
C ALA A 6 13.84 8.24 -18.16
N LYS A 7 14.56 9.01 -17.34
CA LYS A 7 15.36 8.48 -16.23
C LYS A 7 14.47 7.84 -15.15
N ASN A 8 13.35 8.48 -14.82
CA ASN A 8 12.40 7.95 -13.85
C ASN A 8 11.77 6.65 -14.36
N GLY A 9 11.34 6.60 -15.63
CA GLY A 9 10.79 5.37 -16.22
C GLY A 9 11.75 4.17 -16.15
N LYS A 10 13.05 4.38 -16.39
CA LYS A 10 14.06 3.31 -16.29
C LYS A 10 14.22 2.78 -14.87
N ALA A 11 14.25 3.67 -13.87
CA ALA A 11 14.36 3.29 -12.46
C ALA A 11 13.13 2.50 -11.98
N GLU A 12 11.93 2.85 -12.44
CA GLU A 12 10.70 2.09 -12.15
C GLU A 12 10.77 0.67 -12.69
N GLU A 13 11.23 0.49 -13.94
CA GLU A 13 11.36 -0.85 -14.53
C GLU A 13 12.44 -1.69 -13.84
N GLU A 14 13.57 -1.07 -13.44
CA GLU A 14 14.61 -1.75 -12.67
C GLU A 14 14.10 -2.21 -11.30
N LEU A 15 13.33 -1.37 -10.59
CA LEU A 15 12.73 -1.76 -9.31
C LEU A 15 11.71 -2.90 -9.48
N LYS A 16 10.86 -2.86 -10.51
CA LYS A 16 9.94 -3.96 -10.83
C LYS A 16 10.68 -5.27 -11.06
N GLU A 17 11.79 -5.22 -11.80
CA GLU A 17 12.58 -6.42 -12.08
C GLU A 17 13.26 -6.97 -10.83
N LYS A 18 13.79 -6.12 -9.94
CA LYS A 18 14.30 -6.56 -8.63
C LYS A 18 13.21 -7.27 -7.84
N ILE A 19 12.01 -6.68 -7.73
CA ILE A 19 10.88 -7.26 -6.99
C ILE A 19 10.48 -8.62 -7.55
N ARG A 20 10.42 -8.77 -8.89
CA ARG A 20 10.14 -10.08 -9.53
C ARG A 20 11.17 -11.14 -9.17
N ASN A 21 12.42 -10.74 -8.95
CA ASN A 21 13.50 -11.63 -8.56
C ASN A 21 13.58 -11.86 -7.04
N GLY A 22 12.55 -11.47 -6.28
CA GLY A 22 12.43 -11.73 -4.84
C GLY A 22 13.03 -10.65 -3.93
N PHE A 23 13.42 -9.50 -4.48
CA PHE A 23 13.82 -8.36 -3.66
C PHE A 23 12.62 -7.79 -2.89
N MET A 24 12.79 -7.62 -1.58
CA MET A 24 11.82 -6.95 -0.71
C MET A 24 12.25 -5.51 -0.46
N VAL A 25 11.32 -4.57 -0.62
CA VAL A 25 11.50 -3.14 -0.31
C VAL A 25 11.31 -2.97 1.20
N GLU A 26 12.35 -2.58 1.92
CA GLU A 26 12.35 -2.48 3.38
C GLU A 26 12.40 -1.02 3.86
N SER A 27 13.02 -0.14 3.08
CA SER A 27 13.20 1.26 3.44
C SER A 27 12.92 2.22 2.28
N GLU A 28 12.89 3.53 2.56
CA GLU A 28 12.63 4.53 1.52
C GLU A 28 13.75 4.60 0.47
N GLU A 29 14.98 4.25 0.84
CA GLU A 29 16.14 4.20 -0.05
C GLU A 29 16.00 3.13 -1.15
N ASP A 30 15.19 2.09 -0.90
CA ASP A 30 14.87 1.05 -1.87
C ASP A 30 13.84 1.51 -2.91
N MET A 31 13.13 2.62 -2.64
CA MET A 31 11.99 3.07 -3.41
C MET A 31 12.38 4.02 -4.53
N THR A 32 11.67 3.90 -5.65
CA THR A 32 11.56 5.00 -6.61
C THR A 32 10.58 6.06 -6.07
N PRO A 33 10.67 7.31 -6.53
CA PRO A 33 9.67 8.33 -6.19
C PRO A 33 8.24 7.94 -6.57
N GLY A 34 8.06 7.23 -7.70
CA GLY A 34 6.76 6.74 -8.14
C GLY A 34 6.21 5.65 -7.21
N TYR A 35 7.05 4.68 -6.84
CA TYR A 35 6.70 3.65 -5.87
C TYR A 35 6.29 4.26 -4.52
N LYS A 36 7.10 5.18 -3.97
CA LYS A 36 6.80 5.85 -2.70
C LYS A 36 5.44 6.56 -2.74
N LYS A 37 5.16 7.29 -3.81
CA LYS A 37 3.86 7.98 -3.99
C LYS A 37 2.70 7.00 -4.05
N ALA A 38 2.84 5.91 -4.79
CA ALA A 38 1.81 4.88 -4.91
C ALA A 38 1.56 4.19 -3.56
N LEU A 39 2.63 3.84 -2.84
CA LEU A 39 2.55 3.21 -1.51
C LEU A 39 1.84 4.11 -0.50
N LEU A 40 2.20 5.39 -0.42
CA LEU A 40 1.53 6.35 0.45
C LEU A 40 0.04 6.45 0.14
N THR A 41 -0.32 6.55 -1.15
CA THR A 41 -1.72 6.59 -1.57
C THR A 41 -2.48 5.35 -1.11
N GLN A 42 -1.92 4.16 -1.35
CA GLN A 42 -2.53 2.90 -0.96
C GLN A 42 -2.69 2.79 0.56
N LEU A 43 -1.65 3.10 1.33
CA LEU A 43 -1.67 3.01 2.79
C LEU A 43 -2.66 4.01 3.40
N THR A 44 -2.77 5.22 2.87
CA THR A 44 -3.79 6.19 3.30
C THR A 44 -5.20 5.67 3.03
N VAL A 45 -5.48 5.19 1.82
CA VAL A 45 -6.82 4.65 1.47
C VAL A 45 -7.16 3.44 2.34
N GLN A 46 -6.21 2.55 2.62
CA GLN A 46 -6.42 1.41 3.52
C GLN A 46 -6.68 1.88 4.95
N GLY A 47 -5.88 2.83 5.46
CA GLY A 47 -6.10 3.42 6.77
C GLY A 47 -7.49 4.03 6.93
N ASP A 48 -7.94 4.80 5.94
CA ASP A 48 -9.28 5.37 5.92
C ASP A 48 -10.37 4.30 5.87
N THR A 49 -10.16 3.23 5.11
CA THR A 49 -11.10 2.10 4.99
C THR A 49 -11.26 1.37 6.32
N GLU A 50 -10.16 1.07 7.01
CA GLU A 50 -10.18 0.43 8.33
C GLU A 50 -10.83 1.33 9.37
N LEU A 51 -10.49 2.63 9.38
CA LEU A 51 -11.08 3.58 10.31
C LEU A 51 -12.59 3.71 10.10
N MET A 52 -13.05 3.79 8.86
CA MET A 52 -14.48 3.92 8.53
C MET A 52 -15.27 2.64 8.75
N SER A 53 -14.64 1.47 8.57
CA SER A 53 -15.30 0.18 8.78
C SER A 53 -15.33 -0.25 10.25
N ALA A 54 -14.39 0.21 11.09
CA ALA A 54 -14.32 -0.16 12.50
C ALA A 54 -15.63 0.05 13.29
N PRO A 55 -16.37 1.18 13.18
CA PRO A 55 -17.66 1.33 13.84
C PRO A 55 -18.71 0.33 13.36
N ALA A 56 -18.74 0.02 12.06
CA ALA A 56 -19.68 -0.94 11.51
C ALA A 56 -19.41 -2.35 12.04
N TYR A 57 -18.14 -2.77 12.08
CA TYR A 57 -17.75 -4.05 12.68
C TYR A 57 -18.05 -4.10 14.17
N TYR A 58 -17.76 -3.03 14.91
CA TYR A 58 -18.05 -2.95 16.33
C TYR A 58 -19.55 -3.04 16.64
N LEU A 59 -20.40 -2.38 15.86
CA LEU A 59 -21.84 -2.45 16.03
C LEU A 59 -22.38 -3.84 15.68
N ALA A 60 -21.93 -4.44 14.57
CA ALA A 60 -22.29 -5.80 14.21
C ALA A 60 -21.87 -6.83 15.28
N SER A 61 -20.71 -6.62 15.90
CA SER A 61 -20.19 -7.41 17.02
C SER A 61 -21.12 -7.39 18.25
N LYS A 62 -21.78 -6.26 18.55
CA LYS A 62 -22.73 -6.18 19.69
C LYS A 62 -23.95 -7.09 19.52
N ASP A 63 -24.45 -7.17 18.31
CA ASP A 63 -25.66 -7.92 17.95
C ASP A 63 -25.34 -9.36 17.52
N ALA A 64 -24.07 -9.78 17.63
CA ALA A 64 -23.66 -11.11 17.20
C ALA A 64 -24.35 -12.21 18.03
N PRO A 65 -24.86 -13.28 17.39
CA PRO A 65 -25.67 -14.32 18.05
C PRO A 65 -24.85 -15.22 18.97
N THR A 66 -23.51 -15.21 18.87
CA THR A 66 -22.61 -16.02 19.68
C THR A 66 -21.39 -15.22 20.13
N ILE A 67 -20.78 -15.63 21.25
CA ILE A 67 -19.56 -15.01 21.80
C ILE A 67 -18.39 -15.12 20.80
N ASN A 68 -18.30 -16.19 20.02
CA ASN A 68 -17.23 -16.39 19.03
C ASN A 68 -17.35 -15.47 17.81
N SER A 69 -18.48 -14.77 17.66
CA SER A 69 -18.74 -13.85 16.56
C SER A 69 -18.77 -12.39 17.02
N ARG A 70 -18.40 -12.13 18.28
CA ARG A 70 -18.25 -10.78 18.85
C ARG A 70 -16.87 -10.21 18.62
#